data_AF-A0A229G2X5-F1
#
_entry.id   AF-A0A229G2X5-F1
#
_cell.length_a   1.000
_cell.length_b   1.000
_cell.length_c   1.000
_cell.angle_alpha   90.00
_cell.angle_beta   90.00
_cell.angle_gamma   90.00
#
_symmetry.space_group_name_H-M   'P 1'
#
loop_
_entity.id
_entity.type
_entity.pdbx_description
1 polymer ?
#
loop_
_entity_poly.entity_id
_entity_poly.type
_entity_poly.pdbx_seq_one_letter_code
_entity_poly.pdbx_strand_id
1 'polypeptide(L)'
;MRGSKVQQLPNSIGKLSKLRSIELYANEELKALPDSIGNLTNLRKLDIRASDFETLPSSIGNLDQLESLGLYHNGLQSLPDSITNLKTLEEIDIKANPLLDVSETVNQFLDSINDKAAW
;
A
#
# COMPACT_ATOMS: atom_id res chain seq x y z
N MET A 1 -11.08 8.33 -4.48
CA MET A 1 -12.51 8.09 -4.14
C MET A 1 -12.70 8.35 -2.66
N ARG A 2 -13.80 9.01 -2.26
CA ARG A 2 -14.06 9.32 -0.85
C ARG A 2 -15.47 8.89 -0.44
N GLY A 3 -15.61 8.21 0.71
CA GLY A 3 -16.92 7.91 1.30
C GLY A 3 -17.76 6.91 0.49
N SER A 4 -17.11 5.94 -0.17
CA SER A 4 -17.81 4.93 -0.98
C SER A 4 -17.84 3.58 -0.28
N LYS A 5 -18.93 2.81 -0.47
CA LYS A 5 -19.10 1.43 0.03
C LYS A 5 -18.31 0.40 -0.81
N VAL A 6 -17.08 0.76 -1.18
CA VAL A 6 -16.25 -0.10 -2.02
C VAL A 6 -15.61 -1.15 -1.13
N GLN A 7 -16.10 -2.39 -1.23
CA GLN A 7 -15.53 -3.52 -0.49
C GLN A 7 -14.20 -4.00 -1.10
N GLN A 8 -14.09 -3.92 -2.42
CA GLN A 8 -12.91 -4.34 -3.16
C GLN A 8 -12.81 -3.55 -4.47
N LEU A 9 -11.59 -3.24 -4.91
CA LEU A 9 -11.37 -2.84 -6.30
C LEU A 9 -11.50 -4.07 -7.22
N PRO A 10 -12.09 -3.93 -8.42
CA PRO A 10 -12.19 -5.04 -9.35
C PRO A 10 -10.82 -5.42 -9.91
N ASN A 11 -10.61 -6.70 -10.22
CA ASN A 11 -9.39 -7.21 -10.88
C ASN A 11 -9.07 -6.50 -12.21
N SER A 12 -10.05 -5.84 -12.83
CA SER A 12 -9.83 -5.04 -14.04
C SER A 12 -8.99 -3.78 -13.80
N ILE A 13 -8.77 -3.36 -12.54
CA ILE A 13 -7.88 -2.23 -12.21
C ILE A 13 -6.49 -2.45 -12.80
N GLY A 14 -5.96 -3.68 -12.77
CA GLY A 14 -4.65 -4.01 -13.33
C GLY A 14 -4.52 -3.83 -14.84
N LYS A 15 -5.62 -3.56 -15.57
CA LYS A 15 -5.58 -3.22 -17.00
C LYS A 15 -5.25 -1.75 -17.25
N LEU A 16 -5.29 -0.90 -16.22
CA LEU A 16 -5.02 0.53 -16.32
C LEU A 16 -3.51 0.81 -16.33
N SER A 17 -2.77 0.24 -17.29
CA SER A 17 -1.29 0.26 -17.33
C SER A 17 -0.65 1.65 -17.35
N LYS A 18 -1.40 2.71 -17.66
CA LYS A 18 -0.94 4.10 -17.65
C LYS A 18 -1.23 4.84 -16.35
N LEU A 19 -1.90 4.20 -15.39
CA LEU A 19 -2.29 4.82 -14.13
C LEU A 19 -1.04 5.12 -13.30
N ARG A 20 -0.95 6.35 -12.80
CA ARG A 20 0.21 6.83 -12.01
C ARG A 20 -0.13 7.07 -10.54
N SER A 21 -1.40 7.24 -10.22
CA SER A 21 -1.84 7.54 -8.87
C SER A 21 -3.18 6.87 -8.58
N ILE A 22 -3.28 6.23 -7.42
CA ILE A 22 -4.51 5.75 -6.82
C ILE A 22 -4.63 6.42 -5.45
N GLU A 23 -5.79 7.04 -5.21
CA GLU A 23 -6.10 7.68 -3.95
C GLU A 23 -7.49 7.28 -3.45
N LEU A 24 -7.55 6.62 -2.30
CA LEU A 24 -8.75 6.05 -1.69
C LEU A 24 -8.82 6.49 -0.23
N TYR A 25 -9.79 7.34 0.11
CA TYR A 25 -9.91 7.88 1.46
C TYR A 25 -11.29 7.58 2.04
N ALA A 26 -11.39 7.28 3.34
CA ALA A 26 -12.68 7.10 3.99
C ALA A 26 -13.55 6.04 3.29
N ASN A 27 -12.99 4.85 2.99
CA ASN A 27 -13.71 3.72 2.42
C ASN A 27 -13.68 2.56 3.43
N GLU A 28 -14.48 2.66 4.49
CA GLU A 28 -14.48 1.75 5.65
C GLU A 28 -14.74 0.27 5.30
N GLU A 29 -15.28 -0.01 4.12
CA GLU A 29 -15.52 -1.38 3.65
C GLU A 29 -14.34 -1.98 2.87
N LEU A 30 -13.33 -1.19 2.49
CA LEU A 30 -12.22 -1.64 1.64
C LEU A 30 -11.15 -2.37 2.46
N LYS A 31 -11.25 -3.70 2.51
CA LYS A 31 -10.34 -4.52 3.33
C LYS A 31 -9.02 -4.88 2.66
N ALA A 32 -9.00 -5.02 1.34
CA ALA A 32 -7.82 -5.44 0.59
C ALA A 32 -7.83 -4.92 -0.86
N LEU A 33 -6.65 -4.88 -1.48
CA LEU A 33 -6.49 -4.67 -2.91
C LEU A 33 -6.48 -6.02 -3.65
N PRO A 34 -6.99 -6.09 -4.90
CA PRO A 34 -6.82 -7.28 -5.73
C PRO A 34 -5.35 -7.47 -6.12
N ASP A 35 -4.92 -8.72 -6.31
CA ASP A 35 -3.55 -9.05 -6.78
C ASP A 35 -3.18 -8.36 -8.10
N SER A 36 -4.18 -8.05 -8.93
CA SER A 36 -3.98 -7.31 -10.18
C SER A 36 -3.39 -5.90 -9.97
N ILE A 37 -3.34 -5.37 -8.74
CA ILE A 37 -2.67 -4.10 -8.44
C ILE A 37 -1.21 -4.14 -8.91
N GLY A 38 -0.52 -5.27 -8.74
CA GLY A 38 0.87 -5.44 -9.17
C GLY A 38 1.09 -5.33 -10.69
N ASN A 39 0.04 -5.28 -11.50
CA ASN A 39 0.16 -5.03 -12.94
C ASN A 39 0.31 -3.53 -13.28
N LEU A 40 0.16 -2.64 -12.29
CA LEU A 40 0.24 -1.20 -12.48
C LEU A 40 1.69 -0.69 -12.39
N THR A 41 2.58 -1.20 -13.23
CA THR A 41 4.03 -0.89 -13.20
C THR A 41 4.41 0.58 -13.48
N ASN A 42 3.44 1.44 -13.82
CA ASN A 42 3.64 2.89 -13.93
C ASN A 42 3.08 3.67 -12.72
N LEU A 43 2.58 2.97 -11.70
CA LEU A 43 2.03 3.60 -10.50
C LEU A 43 3.15 4.20 -9.67
N ARG A 44 3.03 5.49 -9.35
CA ARG A 44 3.98 6.26 -8.55
C ARG A 44 3.47 6.56 -7.16
N LYS A 45 2.15 6.71 -7.01
CA LYS A 45 1.50 6.98 -5.74
C LYS A 45 0.35 6.02 -5.48
N LEU A 46 0.36 5.39 -4.32
CA LEU A 46 -0.76 4.63 -3.78
C LEU A 46 -1.07 5.18 -2.39
N ASP A 47 -2.24 5.80 -2.25
CA ASP A 47 -2.67 6.40 -0.99
C ASP A 47 -4.03 5.83 -0.57
N ILE A 48 -4.07 5.10 0.53
CA ILE A 48 -5.26 4.52 1.14
C ILE A 48 -5.29 4.97 2.60
N ARG A 49 -6.22 5.84 3.00
CA ARG A 49 -6.31 6.30 4.40
C ARG A 49 -7.71 6.16 4.96
N ALA A 50 -7.80 5.93 6.27
CA ALA A 50 -9.06 5.89 7.00
C ALA A 50 -10.08 4.93 6.35
N SER A 51 -9.65 3.74 5.93
CA SER A 51 -10.47 2.82 5.14
C SER A 51 -10.57 1.41 5.74
N ASP A 52 -10.21 1.23 7.02
CA ASP A 52 -10.14 -0.09 7.69
C ASP A 52 -9.42 -1.16 6.85
N PHE A 53 -8.41 -0.74 6.08
CA PHE A 53 -7.65 -1.58 5.17
C PHE A 53 -6.74 -2.53 5.95
N GLU A 54 -6.82 -3.84 5.70
CA GLU A 54 -6.26 -4.87 6.59
C GLU A 54 -4.98 -5.50 6.05
N THR A 55 -4.81 -5.59 4.73
CA THR A 55 -3.64 -6.26 4.15
C THR A 55 -3.28 -5.77 2.75
N LEU A 56 -1.98 -5.73 2.47
CA LEU A 56 -1.45 -5.56 1.11
C LEU A 56 -1.27 -6.94 0.45
N PRO A 57 -1.64 -7.10 -0.83
CA PRO A 57 -1.32 -8.31 -1.57
C PRO A 57 0.20 -8.40 -1.81
N SER A 58 0.75 -9.61 -1.93
CA SER A 58 2.18 -9.81 -2.22
C SER A 58 2.62 -9.23 -3.57
N SER A 59 1.67 -9.08 -4.49
CA SER A 59 1.87 -8.39 -5.77
C SER A 59 2.24 -6.91 -5.65
N ILE A 60 2.12 -6.30 -4.46
CA ILE A 60 2.59 -4.92 -4.21
C ILE A 60 4.06 -4.76 -4.59
N GLY A 61 4.89 -5.79 -4.39
CA GLY A 61 6.31 -5.78 -4.73
C GLY A 61 6.62 -5.66 -6.23
N ASN A 62 5.61 -5.77 -7.09
CA ASN A 62 5.75 -5.59 -8.54
C ASN A 62 5.65 -4.12 -8.97
N LEU A 63 5.30 -3.20 -8.06
CA LEU A 63 5.19 -1.77 -8.36
C LEU A 63 6.57 -1.10 -8.33
N ASP A 64 7.39 -1.43 -9.33
CA ASP A 64 8.79 -1.01 -9.46
C ASP A 64 9.02 0.50 -9.65
N GLN A 65 7.97 1.27 -9.92
CA GLN A 65 8.00 2.74 -10.00
C GLN A 65 7.26 3.45 -8.85
N LEU A 66 6.84 2.72 -7.81
CA LEU A 66 6.14 3.34 -6.69
C LEU A 66 7.10 4.20 -5.89
N GLU A 67 6.75 5.47 -5.73
CA GLU A 67 7.55 6.48 -5.03
C GLU A 67 6.93 6.80 -3.65
N SER A 68 5.60 6.76 -3.55
CA SER A 68 4.88 7.12 -2.32
C SER A 68 3.79 6.09 -1.99
N LEU A 69 3.85 5.56 -0.77
CA LEU A 69 2.87 4.62 -0.21
C LEU A 69 2.26 5.18 1.09
N GLY A 70 1.05 5.73 0.98
CA GLY A 70 0.27 6.21 2.12
C GLY A 70 -0.74 5.17 2.58
N LEU A 71 -0.64 4.73 3.82
CA LEU A 71 -1.51 3.74 4.46
C LEU A 71 -1.95 4.18 5.87
N TYR A 72 -1.88 5.48 6.15
CA TYR A 72 -2.22 6.09 7.43
C TYR A 72 -3.63 5.73 7.91
N HIS A 73 -3.74 5.37 9.20
CA HIS A 73 -5.00 5.14 9.90
C HIS A 73 -5.86 4.09 9.20
N ASN A 74 -5.37 2.84 9.19
CA ASN A 74 -6.09 1.68 8.70
C ASN A 74 -6.00 0.53 9.72
N GLY A 75 -6.36 -0.69 9.32
CA GLY A 75 -6.35 -1.89 10.14
C GLY A 75 -5.19 -2.84 9.82
N LEU A 76 -4.07 -2.37 9.25
CA LEU A 76 -2.96 -3.24 8.83
C LEU A 76 -2.33 -3.93 10.03
N GLN A 77 -2.32 -5.26 10.01
CA GLN A 77 -1.70 -6.08 11.06
C GLN A 77 -0.30 -6.58 10.68
N SER A 78 -0.02 -6.67 9.38
CA SER A 78 1.25 -7.09 8.83
C SER A 78 1.55 -6.42 7.49
N LEU A 79 2.80 -6.53 7.05
CA LEU A 79 3.24 -6.14 5.71
C LEU A 79 3.86 -7.37 5.02
N PRO A 80 3.56 -7.62 3.74
CA PRO A 80 4.16 -8.74 3.02
C PRO A 80 5.65 -8.45 2.75
N ASP A 81 6.51 -9.47 2.86
CA ASP A 81 7.96 -9.34 2.60
C ASP A 81 8.28 -8.76 1.21
N SER A 82 7.38 -8.95 0.25
CA SER A 82 7.46 -8.37 -1.09
C SER A 82 7.52 -6.83 -1.11
N ILE A 83 7.12 -6.15 -0.03
CA ILE A 83 7.23 -4.69 0.08
C ILE A 83 8.69 -4.22 -0.07
N THR A 84 9.64 -5.06 0.32
CA THR A 84 11.09 -4.81 0.16
C THR A 84 11.55 -4.78 -1.30
N ASN A 85 10.71 -5.17 -2.25
CA ASN A 85 10.96 -5.07 -3.68
C ASN A 85 10.64 -3.69 -4.27
N LEU A 86 10.02 -2.79 -3.51
CA LEU A 86 9.71 -1.42 -3.94
C LEU A 86 10.97 -0.55 -3.96
N LYS A 87 11.82 -0.73 -4.99
CA LYS A 87 13.16 -0.13 -5.06
C LYS A 87 13.18 1.39 -5.24
N THR A 88 12.08 1.98 -5.68
CA THR A 88 11.92 3.42 -5.90
C THR A 88 11.14 4.10 -4.80
N LEU A 89 10.76 3.38 -3.74
CA LEU A 89 9.93 3.96 -2.68
C LEU A 89 10.74 4.96 -1.87
N GLU A 90 10.29 6.20 -1.86
CA GLU A 90 10.92 7.32 -1.16
C GLU A 90 10.12 7.73 0.07
N GLU A 91 8.81 7.50 0.06
CA GLU A 91 7.92 7.87 1.15
C GLU A 91 6.99 6.71 1.53
N ILE A 92 6.94 6.42 2.83
CA ILE A 92 5.97 5.49 3.41
C ILE A 92 5.38 6.07 4.69
N ASP A 93 4.05 5.98 4.80
CA ASP A 93 3.29 6.36 6.01
C ASP A 93 2.30 5.24 6.35
N ILE A 94 2.66 4.42 7.34
CA ILE A 94 1.88 3.30 7.87
C ILE A 94 1.44 3.59 9.32
N LYS A 95 1.53 4.83 9.79
CA LYS A 95 1.13 5.23 11.14
C LYS A 95 -0.33 4.92 11.40
N ALA A 96 -0.64 4.76 12.69
CA ALA A 96 -2.00 4.46 13.16
C ALA A 96 -2.55 3.16 12.52
N ASN A 97 -1.70 2.15 12.39
CA ASN A 97 -2.09 0.77 12.10
C ASN A 97 -1.68 -0.15 13.26
N PRO A 98 -2.46 -1.18 13.58
CA PRO A 98 -2.14 -2.16 14.62
C PRO A 98 -1.13 -3.21 14.12
N LEU A 99 0.03 -2.78 13.61
CA LEU A 99 1.07 -3.68 13.10
C LEU A 99 1.63 -4.53 14.24
N LEU A 100 1.49 -5.86 14.13
CA LEU A 100 1.96 -6.83 15.12
C LEU A 100 3.02 -7.77 14.56
N ASP A 101 3.01 -7.99 13.23
CA ASP A 101 3.88 -8.96 12.57
C ASP A 101 4.57 -8.31 11.36
N VAL A 102 5.78 -7.80 11.61
CA VAL A 102 6.66 -7.22 10.60
C VAL A 102 8.01 -7.91 10.72
N SER A 103 8.45 -8.55 9.64
CA SER A 103 9.73 -9.27 9.60
C SER A 103 10.90 -8.30 9.75
N GLU A 104 12.03 -8.80 10.25
CA GLU A 104 13.26 -8.01 10.42
C GLU A 104 13.71 -7.36 9.09
N THR A 105 13.59 -8.09 7.98
CA THR A 105 13.91 -7.58 6.64
C THR A 105 13.00 -6.42 6.24
N VAL A 106 11.70 -6.50 6.58
CA VAL A 106 10.77 -5.39 6.32
C VAL A 106 11.10 -4.20 7.21
N ASN A 107 11.40 -4.39 8.49
CA ASN A 107 11.82 -3.29 9.38
C ASN A 107 13.07 -2.58 8.85
N GLN A 108 14.11 -3.32 8.47
CA GLN A 108 15.34 -2.76 7.88
C GLN A 108 15.05 -1.97 6.60
N PHE A 109 14.14 -2.48 5.76
CA PHE A 109 13.71 -1.76 4.56
C PHE A 109 12.99 -0.45 4.91
N LEU A 110 12.05 -0.47 5.86
CA LEU A 110 11.33 0.72 6.28
C LEU A 110 12.26 1.78 6.90
N ASP A 111 13.22 1.35 7.71
CA ASP A 111 14.25 2.21 8.32
C ASP A 111 15.18 2.82 7.27
N SER A 112 15.42 2.13 6.14
CA SER A 112 16.20 2.67 5.03
C SER A 112 15.50 3.77 4.23
N ILE A 113 14.16 3.86 4.33
CA ILE A 113 13.36 4.86 3.63
C ILE A 113 13.18 6.11 4.50
N ASN A 114 12.90 5.92 5.80
CA ASN A 114 12.65 7.03 6.73
C ASN A 114 13.80 7.16 7.75
N ASP A 115 14.56 8.26 7.67
CA ASP A 115 15.75 8.55 8.49
C ASP A 115 15.47 8.70 10.01
N LYS A 116 14.21 8.58 10.44
CA LYS A 116 13.78 8.58 11.85
C LYS A 116 12.56 7.68 12.02
N ALA A 117 12.67 6.72 12.94
CA ALA A 117 11.60 5.83 13.41
C ALA A 117 10.28 6.58 13.64
N ALA A 118 9.44 6.57 12.62
CA ALA A 118 8.05 6.97 12.62
C ALA A 118 7.48 6.53 11.27
N TRP A 119 7.48 5.23 11.02
CA TRP A 119 6.66 4.64 9.96
C TRP A 119 5.19 4.85 10.29
#